data_AF-A0A5C3QL50-F1
#
_entry.id   AF-A0A5C3QL50-F1
#
_cell.length_a   1.000
_cell.length_b   1.000
_cell.length_c   1.000
_cell.angle_alpha   90.00
_cell.angle_beta   90.00
_cell.angle_gamma   90.00
#
_symmetry.space_group_name_H-M   'P 1'
#
loop_
_entity.id
_entity.type
_entity.pdbx_description
1 polymer ?
#
loop_
_entity_poly.entity_id
_entity_poly.type
_entity_poly.pdbx_seq_one_letter_code
_entity_poly.pdbx_strand_id
1 'polypeptide(L)'
;MGSSFSAPSPEKLKAVQDSVEQTIASHPIVIFAKTTCPHCVRAKQMLSKDFPDVGMEVVYLDMHMSGGMMQRYLQDKTGQRTVPNVFISTSHSS
;
A
#
# COMPACT_ATOMS: atom_id res chain seq x y z
N MET A 1 33.64 -2.38 11.03
CA MET A 1 33.06 -1.23 10.31
C MET A 1 31.55 -1.29 10.52
N GLY A 2 31.05 -0.62 11.56
CA GLY A 2 29.63 -0.63 11.89
C GLY A 2 28.91 0.42 11.06
N SER A 3 28.07 -0.01 10.13
CA SER A 3 27.19 0.89 9.38
C SER A 3 26.19 1.48 10.37
N SER A 4 26.32 2.79 10.63
CA SER A 4 25.36 3.54 11.43
C SER A 4 24.03 3.59 10.68
N PHE A 5 23.08 2.75 11.10
CA PHE A 5 21.70 2.85 10.63
C PHE A 5 21.06 4.05 11.31
N SER A 6 21.30 5.25 10.76
CA SER A 6 20.60 6.46 11.19
C SER A 6 19.09 6.27 10.98
N ALA A 7 18.31 6.61 11.99
CA ALA A 7 16.85 6.63 11.88
C ALA A 7 16.40 7.53 10.71
N PRO A 8 15.29 7.21 10.02
CA PRO A 8 14.76 8.07 8.96
C PRO A 8 14.38 9.44 9.53
N SER A 9 14.67 10.50 8.77
CA SER A 9 14.29 11.87 9.15
C SER A 9 12.76 12.04 9.17
N PRO A 10 12.22 12.97 9.98
CA PRO A 10 10.79 13.27 10.01
C PRO A 10 10.21 13.64 8.64
N GLU A 11 10.96 14.37 7.82
CA GLU A 11 10.54 14.73 6.46
C GLU A 11 10.38 13.51 5.55
N LYS A 12 11.31 12.54 5.65
CA LYS A 12 11.21 11.30 4.88
C LYS A 12 10.00 10.47 5.30
N LEU A 13 9.70 10.42 6.60
CA LEU A 13 8.50 9.75 7.10
C LEU A 13 7.23 10.41 6.56
N LYS A 14 7.15 11.75 6.64
CA LYS A 14 6.02 12.50 6.11
C LYS A 14 5.83 12.29 4.60
N ALA A 15 6.91 12.36 3.81
CA ALA A 15 6.84 12.11 2.38
C ALA A 15 6.34 10.69 2.03
N VAL A 16 6.70 9.68 2.84
CA VAL A 16 6.18 8.32 2.67
C VAL A 16 4.69 8.23 3.00
N GLN A 17 4.25 8.90 4.06
CA GLN A 17 2.83 8.97 4.43
C GLN A 17 2.02 9.64 3.32
N ASP A 18 2.45 10.81 2.87
CA ASP A 18 1.81 11.57 1.79
C ASP A 18 1.75 10.74 0.51
N SER A 19 2.81 10.00 0.17
CA SER A 19 2.80 9.09 -0.99
C SER A 19 1.78 7.97 -0.86
N VAL A 20 1.64 7.33 0.32
CA VAL A 20 0.63 6.28 0.55
C VAL A 20 -0.78 6.85 0.43
N GLU A 21 -1.04 7.99 1.08
CA GLU A 21 -2.35 8.65 1.02
C GLU A 21 -2.69 9.12 -0.39
N GLN A 22 -1.73 9.68 -1.12
CA GLN A 22 -1.93 10.07 -2.52
C GLN A 22 -2.25 8.88 -3.40
N THR A 23 -1.57 7.75 -3.24
CA THR A 23 -1.89 6.53 -4.00
C THR A 23 -3.32 6.07 -3.72
N ILE A 24 -3.73 6.05 -2.45
CA ILE A 24 -5.10 5.68 -2.03
C ILE A 24 -6.14 6.65 -2.61
N ALA A 25 -5.88 7.96 -2.59
CA ALA A 25 -6.81 8.96 -3.08
C ALA A 25 -6.92 8.98 -4.62
N SER A 26 -5.86 8.56 -5.33
CA SER A 26 -5.77 8.67 -6.79
C SER A 26 -6.35 7.47 -7.54
N HIS A 27 -6.64 6.36 -6.84
CA HIS A 27 -7.12 5.12 -7.47
C HIS A 27 -8.37 4.61 -6.75
N PRO A 28 -9.38 4.11 -7.48
CA PRO A 28 -10.59 3.60 -6.86
C PRO A 28 -10.35 2.31 -6.07
N ILE A 29 -9.36 1.49 -6.48
CA ILE A 29 -8.90 0.33 -5.72
C ILE A 29 -7.37 0.37 -5.59
N VAL A 30 -6.86 0.21 -4.37
CA VAL A 30 -5.42 0.05 -4.10
C VAL A 30 -5.18 -1.20 -3.28
N ILE A 31 -4.20 -2.01 -3.69
CA ILE A 31 -3.73 -3.18 -2.96
C ILE A 31 -2.25 -2.99 -2.62
N PHE A 32 -1.93 -2.80 -1.34
CA PHE A 32 -0.56 -2.92 -0.86
C PHE A 32 -0.25 -4.40 -0.62
N ALA A 33 0.73 -4.90 -1.37
CA ALA A 33 1.01 -6.33 -1.52
C ALA A 33 2.49 -6.66 -1.29
N LYS A 34 2.80 -7.96 -1.28
CA LYS A 34 4.16 -8.48 -1.47
C LYS A 34 4.18 -9.51 -2.59
N THR A 35 5.25 -9.57 -3.37
CA THR A 35 5.34 -10.45 -4.56
C THR A 35 5.18 -11.93 -4.21
N THR A 36 5.58 -12.34 -3.01
CA THR A 36 5.53 -13.73 -2.53
C THR A 36 4.23 -14.09 -1.78
N CYS A 37 3.26 -13.17 -1.68
CA CYS A 37 2.08 -13.38 -0.85
C CYS A 37 0.90 -13.99 -1.65
N PRO A 38 0.49 -15.25 -1.37
CA PRO A 38 -0.62 -15.88 -2.08
C PRO A 38 -1.97 -15.19 -1.81
N HIS A 39 -2.16 -14.62 -0.61
CA HIS A 39 -3.37 -13.86 -0.29
C HIS A 39 -3.48 -12.56 -1.11
N CYS A 40 -2.36 -11.93 -1.46
CA CYS A 40 -2.36 -10.75 -2.34
C CYS A 40 -2.80 -11.13 -3.76
N VAL A 41 -2.33 -12.26 -4.28
CA VAL A 41 -2.75 -12.78 -5.60
C VAL A 41 -4.26 -13.03 -5.61
N ARG A 42 -4.79 -13.68 -4.56
CA ARG A 42 -6.22 -13.95 -4.45
C ARG A 42 -7.05 -12.67 -4.37
N ALA A 43 -6.63 -11.70 -3.56
CA ALA A 43 -7.33 -10.41 -3.44
C ALA A 43 -7.39 -9.68 -4.79
N LYS A 44 -6.26 -9.61 -5.50
CA LYS A 44 -6.20 -9.03 -6.85
C LYS A 44 -7.16 -9.73 -7.81
N GLN A 45 -7.12 -11.06 -7.87
CA GLN A 45 -7.98 -11.83 -8.77
C GLN A 45 -9.47 -11.64 -8.47
N MET A 46 -9.85 -11.64 -7.19
CA MET A 46 -11.25 -11.42 -6.79
C MET A 46 -11.71 -10.03 -7.19
N LEU A 47 -10.95 -8.99 -6.85
CA LEU A 47 -11.32 -7.61 -7.16
C LEU A 47 -11.34 -7.35 -8.67
N SER A 48 -10.40 -7.91 -9.46
CA SER A 48 -10.43 -7.79 -10.91
C SER A 48 -11.62 -8.53 -11.55
N LYS A 49 -12.12 -9.60 -10.92
CA LYS A 49 -13.31 -10.32 -11.40
C LYS A 49 -14.59 -9.56 -11.07
N ASP A 50 -14.68 -9.03 -9.85
CA ASP A 50 -15.89 -8.37 -9.35
C ASP A 50 -16.02 -6.93 -9.90
N PHE A 51 -14.89 -6.29 -10.23
CA PHE A 51 -14.81 -4.92 -10.74
C PHE A 51 -13.92 -4.83 -12.00
N PRO A 52 -14.31 -5.46 -13.13
CA PRO A 52 -13.47 -5.55 -14.32
C PRO A 52 -13.17 -4.21 -14.98
N ASP A 53 -14.06 -3.21 -14.81
CA ASP A 53 -13.95 -1.89 -15.43
C ASP A 53 -13.41 -0.82 -14.46
N VAL A 54 -13.03 -1.20 -13.24
CA VAL A 54 -12.52 -0.27 -12.22
C VAL A 54 -11.00 -0.34 -12.17
N GLY A 55 -10.35 0.82 -12.31
CA GLY A 55 -8.89 0.93 -12.22
C GLY A 55 -8.36 0.45 -10.86
N MET A 56 -7.35 -0.42 -10.88
CA MET A 56 -6.73 -0.97 -9.68
C MET A 56 -5.23 -0.73 -9.70
N GLU A 57 -4.71 -0.21 -8.59
CA GLU A 57 -3.27 -0.06 -8.36
C GLU A 57 -2.75 -1.11 -7.36
N VAL A 58 -1.61 -1.74 -7.68
CA VAL A 58 -0.99 -2.74 -6.81
C VAL A 58 0.43 -2.33 -6.47
N VAL A 59 0.65 -1.96 -5.20
CA VAL A 59 1.95 -1.51 -4.71
C VAL A 59 2.66 -2.67 -4.02
N TYR A 60 3.75 -3.16 -4.64
CA TYR A 60 4.58 -4.22 -4.06
C TYR A 60 5.58 -3.64 -3.06
N LEU A 61 5.27 -3.78 -1.76
CA LEU A 61 6.05 -3.22 -0.66
C LEU A 61 7.47 -3.83 -0.57
N ASP A 62 7.64 -5.09 -0.96
CA ASP A 62 8.93 -5.78 -0.97
C ASP A 62 9.86 -5.33 -2.12
N MET A 63 9.31 -4.68 -3.15
CA MET A 63 10.06 -4.14 -4.28
C MET A 63 10.24 -2.61 -4.18
N HIS A 64 9.61 -1.97 -3.21
CA HIS A 64 9.67 -0.52 -3.04
C HIS A 64 10.76 -0.11 -2.05
N MET A 65 11.60 0.87 -2.40
CA MET A 65 12.71 1.34 -1.55
C MET A 65 12.23 1.83 -0.17
N SER A 66 11.04 2.43 -0.11
CA SER A 66 10.41 2.89 1.14
C SER A 66 9.41 1.89 1.73
N GLY A 67 9.35 0.66 1.21
CA GLY A 67 8.30 -0.31 1.52
C GLY A 67 8.17 -0.68 3.00
N GLY A 68 9.29 -0.74 3.74
CA GLY A 68 9.27 -0.94 5.19
C GLY A 68 8.59 0.22 5.95
N MET A 69 8.84 1.47 5.52
CA MET A 69 8.20 2.65 6.12
C MET A 69 6.72 2.73 5.73
N MET A 70 6.38 2.38 4.49
CA MET A 70 4.98 2.27 4.04
C MET A 70 4.23 1.20 4.85
N GLN A 71 4.83 0.02 5.06
CA GLN A 71 4.21 -1.06 5.84
C GLN A 71 3.98 -0.64 7.30
N ARG A 72 4.91 0.13 7.88
CA ARG A 72 4.73 0.71 9.22
C ARG A 72 3.57 1.71 9.23
N TYR A 73 3.53 2.63 8.27
CA TYR A 73 2.44 3.59 8.20
C TYR A 73 1.08 2.92 7.97
N LEU A 74 1.01 1.89 7.12
CA LEU A 74 -0.20 1.10 6.90
C LEU A 74 -0.66 0.43 8.20
N GLN A 75 0.26 -0.07 9.02
CA GLN A 75 -0.07 -0.58 10.35
C GLN A 75 -0.64 0.52 11.25
N ASP A 76 -0.04 1.71 11.26
CA ASP A 76 -0.52 2.84 12.08
C ASP A 76 -1.91 3.30 11.61
N LYS A 77 -2.16 3.33 10.29
CA LYS A 77 -3.42 3.76 9.67
C LYS A 77 -4.56 2.76 9.87
N THR A 78 -4.27 1.45 9.74
CA THR A 78 -5.31 0.41 9.63
C THR A 78 -5.34 -0.57 10.80
N GLY A 79 -4.34 -0.53 11.69
CA GLY A 79 -4.08 -1.56 12.68
C GLY A 79 -3.49 -2.86 12.10
N GLN A 80 -3.37 -2.97 10.76
CA GLN A 80 -2.92 -4.19 10.09
C GLN A 80 -1.49 -4.06 9.55
N ARG A 81 -0.58 -4.85 10.11
CA ARG A 81 0.81 -4.95 9.63
C ARG A 81 0.97 -5.90 8.44
N THR A 82 0.03 -6.81 8.23
CA THR A 82 0.10 -7.86 7.20
C THR A 82 -0.35 -7.33 5.84
N VAL A 83 0.07 -8.02 4.78
CA VAL A 83 -0.49 -7.86 3.43
C VAL A 83 -1.45 -9.01 3.12
N PRO A 84 -2.45 -8.83 2.25
CA PRO A 84 -2.77 -7.58 1.54
C PRO A 84 -3.42 -6.53 2.47
N ASN A 85 -3.11 -5.26 2.23
CA ASN A 85 -3.87 -4.13 2.79
C ASN A 85 -4.61 -3.45 1.63
N VAL A 86 -5.93 -3.46 1.66
CA VAL A 86 -6.81 -3.11 0.51
C VAL A 86 -7.63 -1.88 0.84
N PHE A 87 -7.59 -0.89 -0.05
CA PHE A 87 -8.42 0.31 0.01
C PHE A 87 -9.34 0.35 -1.19
N ILE A 88 -10.62 0.64 -0.94
CA ILE A 88 -11.64 0.80 -1.98
C ILE A 88 -12.31 2.14 -1.73
N SER A 89 -12.24 3.04 -2.72
CA SER A 89 -12.93 4.32 -2.67
C SER A 89 -14.38 4.14 -3.08
N THR A 90 -15.31 4.55 -2.23
CA THR A 90 -16.74 4.63 -2.55
C THR A 90 -17.08 6.02 -3.09
N SER A 91 -16.43 6.46 -4.16
CA SER A 91 -16.93 7.65 -4.86
C SER A 91 -18.20 7.27 -5.64
N HIS A 92 -19.32 7.16 -4.93
CA HIS A 92 -20.65 7.32 -5.53
C HIS A 92 -20.81 8.80 -5.90
N SER A 93 -20.30 9.20 -7.07
CA SER A 93 -20.85 10.38 -7.74
C SER A 93 -22.25 10.00 -8.21
N SER A 94 -23.26 10.42 -7.44
CA SER A 94 -24.64 10.52 -7.91
C SER A 94 -24.73 11.57 -9.01
#